data_AF-A0A5P3ANC7-F1
#
_entry.id   AF-A0A5P3ANC7-F1
#
_cell.length_a   1.000
_cell.length_b   1.000
_cell.length_c   1.000
_cell.angle_alpha   90.00
_cell.angle_beta   90.00
_cell.angle_gamma   90.00
#
_symmetry.space_group_name_H-M   'P 1'
#
loop_
_entity.id
_entity.type
_entity.pdbx_description
1 polymer ?
#
loop_
_entity_poly.entity_id
_entity_poly.type
_entity_poly.pdbx_seq_one_letter_code
_entity_poly.pdbx_strand_id
1 'polypeptide(L)'
;MKKTLLSLAIASLAAGQSVCAAVEKVYNEPDSVYIFSYAHPEDEGRSGLKFAWSPDGDKWLSVSDGFAYLKCDFGRWGRKRE
;
A
#
# COMPACT_ATOMS: atom_id res chain seq x y z
N MET A 1 4.04 62.02 -5.01
CA MET A 1 4.14 61.50 -3.62
C MET A 1 2.95 60.61 -3.23
N LYS A 2 1.70 61.07 -3.33
CA LYS A 2 0.52 60.21 -3.04
C LYS A 2 0.43 58.91 -3.87
N LYS A 3 0.75 58.98 -5.16
CA LYS A 3 0.73 57.82 -6.08
C LYS A 3 1.81 56.80 -5.77
N THR A 4 3.02 57.27 -5.42
CA THR A 4 4.18 56.44 -5.09
C THR A 4 4.02 55.75 -3.73
N LEU A 5 3.36 56.40 -2.77
CA LEU A 5 3.01 55.81 -1.48
C LEU A 5 1.97 54.68 -1.64
N LEU A 6 0.98 54.89 -2.50
CA LEU A 6 -0.04 53.88 -2.81
C LEU A 6 0.60 52.63 -3.45
N SER A 7 1.52 52.82 -4.40
CA SER A 7 2.25 51.73 -5.05
C SER A 7 3.07 50.90 -4.07
N LEU A 8 3.73 51.57 -3.11
CA LEU A 8 4.58 50.90 -2.12
C LEU A 8 3.77 50.08 -1.11
N ALA A 9 2.58 50.56 -0.74
CA ALA A 9 1.64 49.84 0.12
C ALA A 9 1.09 48.57 -0.54
N ILE A 10 0.82 48.61 -1.84
CA ILE A 10 0.33 47.44 -2.60
C ILE A 10 1.44 46.39 -2.75
N ALA A 11 2.68 46.83 -3.04
CA ALA A 11 3.83 45.93 -3.19
C ALA A 11 4.16 45.18 -1.89
N SER A 12 4.05 45.85 -0.74
CA SER A 12 4.30 45.24 0.57
C SER A 12 3.21 44.24 0.97
N LEU A 13 1.96 44.44 0.54
CA LEU A 13 0.87 43.50 0.79
C LEU A 13 0.99 42.21 -0.05
N ALA A 14 1.54 42.31 -1.26
CA ALA A 14 1.78 41.14 -2.12
C ALA A 14 2.97 40.28 -1.66
N ALA A 15 4.00 40.89 -1.07
CA ALA A 15 5.19 40.17 -0.60
C ALA A 15 5.00 39.39 0.72
N GLY A 16 3.90 39.64 1.44
CA GLY A 16 3.61 39.01 2.73
C GLY A 16 2.78 37.72 2.67
N GLN A 17 2.33 37.30 1.47
CA GLN A 17 1.54 36.09 1.34
C GLN A 17 2.45 34.87 1.30
N SER A 18 2.57 34.17 2.44
CA SER A 18 3.20 32.86 2.48
C SER A 18 2.39 31.90 1.62
N VAL A 19 2.93 31.53 0.45
CA VAL A 19 2.33 30.51 -0.43
C VAL A 19 2.59 29.15 0.21
N CYS A 20 1.76 28.77 1.18
CA CYS A 20 1.76 27.42 1.71
C CYS A 20 0.99 26.54 0.74
N ALA A 21 1.71 25.79 -0.10
CA ALA A 21 1.10 24.71 -0.87
C ALA A 21 0.74 23.57 0.10
N ALA A 22 -0.54 23.47 0.46
CA ALA A 22 -1.04 22.30 1.17
C ALA A 22 -1.00 21.11 0.20
N VAL A 23 -0.09 20.18 0.43
CA VAL A 23 -0.15 18.87 -0.22
C VAL A 23 -1.29 18.13 0.45
N GLU A 24 -2.43 17.97 -0.25
CA GLU A 24 -3.38 16.95 0.14
C GLU A 24 -2.62 15.62 0.08
N LYS A 25 -2.39 15.01 1.25
CA LYS A 25 -1.89 13.64 1.28
C LYS A 25 -2.98 12.78 0.67
N VAL A 26 -2.75 12.31 -0.55
CA VAL A 26 -3.49 11.19 -1.11
C VAL A 26 -3.13 9.98 -0.25
N TYR A 27 -3.89 9.72 0.81
CA TYR A 27 -3.75 8.51 1.62
C TYR A 27 -4.32 7.35 0.80
N ASN A 28 -3.53 6.80 -0.12
CA ASN A 28 -3.91 5.60 -0.84
C ASN A 28 -3.03 4.43 -0.42
N GLU A 29 -3.43 3.78 0.67
CA GLU A 29 -3.08 2.38 0.98
C GLU A 29 -1.60 2.12 1.35
N PRO A 30 -1.29 0.98 2.01
CA PRO A 30 -0.13 0.92 2.88
C PRO A 30 1.19 0.86 2.09
N ASP A 31 2.22 1.53 2.60
CA ASP A 31 3.58 1.55 2.04
C ASP A 31 4.24 0.16 2.00
N SER A 32 3.75 -0.76 2.83
CA SER A 32 4.13 -2.17 2.82
C SER A 32 2.99 -3.03 3.38
N VAL A 33 3.02 -4.32 3.06
CA VAL A 33 2.05 -5.31 3.55
C VAL A 33 2.78 -6.56 4.03
N TYR A 34 2.14 -7.31 4.91
CA TYR A 34 2.57 -8.66 5.23
C TYR A 34 2.15 -9.62 4.13
N ILE A 35 3.00 -10.61 3.84
CA ILE A 35 2.70 -11.72 2.94
C ILE A 35 2.85 -13.03 3.73
N PHE A 36 1.84 -13.89 3.62
CA PHE A 36 1.85 -15.23 4.21
C PHE A 36 1.66 -16.27 3.12
N SER A 37 2.51 -17.30 3.13
CA SER A 37 2.40 -18.43 2.22
C SER A 37 1.61 -19.55 2.88
N TYR A 38 0.67 -20.14 2.14
CA TYR A 38 -0.18 -21.20 2.67
C TYR A 38 -0.54 -22.23 1.60
N ALA A 39 -1.04 -23.36 2.05
CA ALA A 39 -1.66 -24.39 1.24
C ALA A 39 -2.96 -24.80 1.91
N HIS A 40 -3.99 -25.13 1.12
CA HIS A 40 -5.29 -25.48 1.70
C HIS A 40 -5.22 -26.83 2.41
N PRO A 41 -5.66 -26.92 3.67
CA PRO A 41 -5.69 -28.19 4.38
C PRO A 41 -6.76 -29.13 3.82
N GLU A 42 -7.86 -28.61 3.25
CA GLU A 42 -8.96 -29.45 2.72
C GLU A 42 -8.56 -30.35 1.55
N ASP A 43 -7.58 -29.92 0.73
CA ASP A 43 -7.02 -30.75 -0.35
C ASP A 43 -5.66 -31.34 0.03
N GLU A 44 -5.31 -31.23 1.31
CA GLU A 44 -4.05 -31.68 1.87
C GLU A 44 -2.85 -31.02 1.18
N GLY A 45 -2.98 -29.76 0.74
CA GLY A 45 -1.94 -28.99 0.07
C GLY A 45 -1.66 -29.39 -1.38
N ARG A 46 -2.63 -30.03 -2.05
CA ARG A 46 -2.52 -30.49 -3.45
C ARG A 46 -2.79 -29.39 -4.47
N SER A 47 -3.58 -28.35 -4.12
CA SER A 47 -3.82 -27.24 -5.05
C SER A 47 -2.59 -26.38 -5.32
N GLY A 48 -1.54 -26.49 -4.50
CA GLY A 48 -0.29 -25.74 -4.65
C GLY A 48 -0.10 -24.67 -3.57
N LEU A 49 1.05 -24.01 -3.61
CA LEU A 49 1.37 -22.86 -2.77
C LEU A 49 0.58 -21.63 -3.23
N LYS A 50 -0.06 -20.97 -2.28
CA LYS A 50 -0.83 -19.73 -2.45
C LYS A 50 -0.28 -18.64 -1.51
N PHE A 51 -0.71 -17.41 -1.72
CA PHE A 51 -0.35 -16.27 -0.89
C PHE A 51 -1.59 -15.51 -0.41
N ALA A 52 -1.50 -15.03 0.83
CA ALA A 52 -2.41 -14.06 1.39
C ALA A 52 -1.61 -12.82 1.80
N TRP A 53 -2.25 -11.66 1.76
CA TRP A 53 -1.66 -10.41 2.20
C TRP A 53 -2.50 -9.78 3.31
N SER A 54 -1.86 -8.96 4.13
CA SER A 54 -2.53 -8.22 5.19
C SER A 54 -1.87 -6.86 5.42
N PRO A 55 -2.66 -5.77 5.58
CA PRO A 55 -2.11 -4.47 5.97
C PRO A 55 -1.74 -4.41 7.47
N ASP A 56 -2.36 -5.25 8.31
CA ASP A 56 -2.27 -5.19 9.77
C ASP A 56 -1.72 -6.48 10.42
N GLY A 57 -1.68 -7.59 9.68
CA GLY A 57 -1.29 -8.91 10.17
C GLY A 57 -2.45 -9.72 10.78
N ASP A 58 -3.63 -9.12 10.95
CA ASP A 58 -4.80 -9.73 11.59
C ASP A 58 -5.82 -10.22 10.56
N LYS A 59 -6.11 -9.37 9.55
CA LYS A 59 -7.06 -9.72 8.48
C LYS A 59 -6.30 -10.08 7.21
N TRP A 60 -6.49 -11.33 6.78
CA TRP A 60 -5.80 -11.88 5.62
C TRP A 60 -6.72 -11.94 4.41
N LEU A 61 -6.29 -11.33 3.32
CA LEU A 61 -6.96 -11.34 2.03
C LEU A 61 -6.15 -12.19 1.06
N SER A 62 -6.82 -12.99 0.22
CA SER A 62 -6.08 -13.76 -0.78
C SER A 62 -5.42 -12.83 -1.80
N VAL A 63 -4.21 -13.17 -2.21
CA VAL A 63 -3.64 -12.64 -3.44
C VAL A 63 -4.29 -13.35 -4.62
N SER A 64 -4.79 -12.59 -5.61
CA SER A 64 -5.34 -13.11 -6.86
C SER A 64 -6.40 -14.22 -6.69
N ASP A 65 -7.36 -14.02 -5.79
CA ASP A 65 -8.52 -14.92 -5.59
C ASP A 65 -8.14 -16.40 -5.43
N GLY A 66 -7.12 -16.67 -4.62
CA GLY A 66 -6.67 -18.01 -4.31
C GLY A 66 -5.84 -18.67 -5.42
N PHE A 67 -5.24 -17.90 -6.34
CA PHE A 67 -4.38 -18.46 -7.38
C PHE A 67 -3.20 -19.28 -6.79
N ALA A 68 -2.93 -20.44 -7.37
CA ALA A 68 -1.79 -21.28 -6.99
C ALA A 68 -0.55 -20.90 -7.80
N TYR A 69 0.46 -20.33 -7.13
CA TYR A 69 1.66 -19.81 -7.77
C TYR A 69 2.71 -20.89 -8.03
N LEU A 70 2.75 -21.93 -7.20
CA LEU A 70 3.69 -23.02 -7.36
C LEU A 70 3.01 -24.36 -7.06
N LYS A 71 3.06 -25.27 -8.02
CA LYS A 71 2.61 -26.65 -7.86
C LYS A 71 3.82 -27.58 -7.76
N CYS A 72 3.66 -28.67 -7.02
CA CYS A 72 4.71 -29.67 -6.84
C CYS A 72 4.23 -31.01 -7.39
N ASP A 73 4.99 -31.58 -8.34
CA ASP A 73 4.70 -32.90 -8.90
C ASP A 73 5.05 -34.04 -7.92
N PHE A 74 5.88 -33.74 -6.91
CA PHE A 74 6.39 -34.70 -5.94
C PHE A 74 5.57 -34.78 -4.65
N GLY A 75 4.50 -34.00 -4.51
CA GLY A 75 3.57 -34.13 -3.39
C GLY A 75 3.05 -32.83 -2.81
N ARG A 76 2.54 -32.95 -1.59
CA ARG A 76 1.73 -31.95 -0.89
C ARG A 76 2.56 -30.80 -0.31
N TRP A 77 2.06 -29.58 -0.42
CA TRP A 77 2.62 -28.43 0.27
C TRP A 77 2.29 -28.44 1.77
N GLY A 78 3.17 -27.88 2.60
CA GLY A 78 2.94 -27.73 4.04
C GLY A 78 3.19 -28.99 4.89
N ARG A 79 3.53 -30.13 4.28
CA ARG A 79 3.94 -31.32 5.02
C ARG A 79 5.44 -31.32 5.26
N LYS A 80 5.85 -31.60 6.50
CA LYS A 80 7.26 -31.95 6.78
C LYS A 80 7.60 -33.17 5.92
N ARG A 81 8.72 -33.11 5.20
CA ARG A 81 9.30 -34.30 4.57
C ARG A 81 9.93 -35.12 5.69
N GLU A 82 9.46 -36.35 5.83
CA GLU A 82 10.10 -37.41 6.61
C GLU A 82 11.00 -38.21 5.66
#